data_AF-A0A3A6Q2X7-F1
#
_entry.id   AF-A0A3A6Q2X7-F1
#
_cell.length_a   1.000
_cell.length_b   1.000
_cell.length_c   1.000
_cell.angle_alpha   90.00
_cell.angle_beta   90.00
_cell.angle_gamma   90.00
#
_symmetry.space_group_name_H-M   'P 1'
#
loop_
_entity.id
_entity.type
_entity.pdbx_description
1 polymer ?
#
loop_
_entity_poly.entity_id
_entity_poly.type
_entity_poly.pdbx_seq_one_letter_code
_entity_poly.pdbx_strand_id
1 'polypeptide(L)'
;MSLYDLARSGDVDGLEEMLLESDSPAVRKRACELLGEIATTEEMDAIETLVSVAVTDESGAVKAAAVDGLDEIGAEAVEQLLVEITGKKIDQGADWAVAKRFAKALSSEIPELRMAAAAALGKLGDESGINSLKSALSDTDPRVRQRVCMALGEINHPSAVPALIDRLGDPNGQVRHEAAISLSAIGTDQALAALKNMMDADNTAIRRIAASALGEAGTADVVEPLAAALNDPDEGVRSASIYSIIELLSNVDTQKSHSIRDRIVTELQGADDATVQPIVEILDESSQQRQRRNAAWFLGRVVDKPNRETINTLVDALTSDDTQTAQFAATSLAEMGGELVEDELLELVKGDAPDDARAQGVFILGKIGGERSRDVVENLTEDDSKQVRKRAFSAISKLKGR
;
A
#
# COMPACT_ATOMS: atom_id res chain seq x y z
N MET A 1 5.54 21.56 -34.60
CA MET A 1 5.88 20.19 -34.15
C MET A 1 4.59 19.53 -33.64
N SER A 2 4.48 18.21 -33.53
CA SER A 2 3.27 17.64 -32.89
C SER A 2 3.37 17.73 -31.36
N LEU A 3 2.23 17.78 -30.66
CA LEU A 3 2.21 17.78 -29.18
C LEU A 3 2.99 16.59 -28.59
N TYR A 4 2.95 15.44 -29.25
CA TYR A 4 3.66 14.24 -28.83
C TYR A 4 5.19 14.40 -28.96
N ASP A 5 5.65 15.04 -30.03
CA ASP A 5 7.07 15.29 -30.22
C ASP A 5 7.61 16.25 -29.15
N LEU A 6 6.85 17.31 -28.84
CA LEU A 6 7.19 18.30 -27.81
C LEU A 6 7.31 17.66 -26.43
N ALA A 7 6.30 16.88 -26.01
CA ALA A 7 6.33 16.19 -24.73
C ALA A 7 7.49 15.19 -24.63
N ARG A 8 7.77 14.45 -25.71
CA ARG A 8 8.88 13.49 -25.75
C ARG A 8 10.25 14.17 -25.65
N SER A 9 10.39 15.39 -26.16
CA SER A 9 11.63 16.16 -26.04
C SER A 9 11.75 16.95 -24.73
N GLY A 10 10.71 16.95 -23.88
CA GLY A 10 10.66 17.79 -22.68
C GLY A 10 10.54 19.28 -23.01
N ASP A 11 9.91 19.63 -24.13
CA ASP A 11 9.77 21.02 -24.60
C ASP A 11 8.51 21.66 -24.00
N VAL A 12 8.67 22.21 -22.80
CA VAL A 12 7.61 22.87 -22.03
C VAL A 12 7.12 24.13 -22.75
N ASP A 13 8.04 25.01 -23.18
CA ASP A 13 7.73 26.26 -23.89
C ASP A 13 6.85 26.00 -25.13
N GLY A 14 7.19 24.97 -25.91
CA GLY A 14 6.41 24.61 -27.10
C GLY A 14 5.01 24.09 -26.77
N LEU A 15 4.81 23.43 -25.64
CA LEU A 15 3.48 23.02 -25.19
C LEU A 15 2.66 24.22 -24.69
N GLU A 16 3.29 25.18 -24.01
CA GLU A 16 2.64 26.44 -23.61
C GLU A 16 2.17 27.25 -24.82
N GLU A 17 3.00 27.37 -25.86
CA GLU A 17 2.62 28.04 -27.12
C GLU A 17 1.39 27.36 -27.74
N MET A 18 1.38 26.03 -27.82
CA MET A 18 0.23 25.28 -28.34
C MET A 18 -1.02 25.42 -27.48
N LEU A 19 -0.87 25.55 -26.16
CA LEU A 19 -1.97 25.79 -25.23
C LEU A 19 -2.58 27.18 -25.43
N LEU A 20 -1.74 28.22 -25.53
CA LEU A 20 -2.18 29.61 -25.59
C LEU A 20 -2.69 30.03 -26.97
N GLU A 21 -2.11 29.50 -28.06
CA GLU A 21 -2.41 29.96 -29.42
C GLU A 21 -3.47 29.12 -30.14
N SER A 22 -3.80 27.91 -29.64
CA SER A 22 -4.72 27.02 -30.35
C SER A 22 -6.20 27.38 -30.12
N ASP A 23 -6.92 27.61 -31.22
CA ASP A 23 -8.39 27.73 -31.21
C ASP A 23 -9.11 26.41 -30.86
N SER A 24 -8.42 25.27 -30.91
CA SER A 24 -9.03 23.94 -30.69
C SER A 24 -9.02 23.56 -29.20
N PRO A 25 -10.20 23.43 -28.55
CA PRO A 25 -10.26 23.01 -27.15
C PRO A 25 -9.65 21.63 -26.90
N ALA A 26 -9.67 20.74 -27.89
CA ALA A 26 -9.05 19.42 -27.78
C ALA A 26 -7.52 19.50 -27.75
N VAL A 27 -6.93 20.42 -28.51
CA VAL A 27 -5.47 20.67 -28.51
C VAL A 27 -5.06 21.30 -27.20
N ARG A 28 -5.78 22.35 -26.76
CA ARG A 28 -5.53 23.01 -25.47
C ARG A 28 -5.62 22.03 -24.30
N LYS A 29 -6.69 21.23 -24.25
CA LYS A 29 -6.86 20.16 -23.25
C LYS A 29 -5.66 19.21 -23.22
N ARG A 30 -5.23 18.72 -24.39
CA ARG A 30 -4.11 17.78 -24.46
C ARG A 30 -2.78 18.44 -24.09
N ALA A 31 -2.60 19.72 -24.39
CA ALA A 31 -1.44 20.48 -23.96
C ALA A 31 -1.37 20.62 -22.43
N CYS A 32 -2.50 20.89 -21.76
CA CYS A 32 -2.56 20.90 -20.29
C CYS A 32 -2.15 19.56 -19.68
N GLU A 33 -2.67 18.44 -20.21
CA GLU A 33 -2.33 17.09 -19.74
C GLU A 33 -0.82 16.82 -19.89
N LEU A 34 -0.25 17.14 -21.05
CA LEU A 34 1.17 16.91 -21.30
C LEU A 34 2.08 17.83 -20.47
N LEU A 35 1.66 19.07 -20.20
CA LEU A 35 2.37 19.96 -19.28
C LEU A 35 2.37 19.40 -17.86
N GLY A 36 1.26 18.84 -17.39
CA GLY A 36 1.22 18.14 -16.09
C GLY A 36 2.20 16.97 -16.00
N GLU A 37 2.33 16.20 -17.08
CA GLU A 37 3.20 15.02 -17.14
C GLU A 37 4.70 15.37 -17.11
N ILE A 38 5.11 16.51 -17.71
CA ILE A 38 6.54 16.82 -17.94
C ILE A 38 7.05 18.00 -17.12
N ALA A 39 6.18 18.92 -16.70
CA ALA A 39 6.60 20.12 -15.99
C ALA A 39 6.90 19.80 -14.51
N THR A 40 7.80 20.58 -13.95
CA THR A 40 8.31 20.46 -12.58
C THR A 40 7.86 21.67 -11.75
N THR A 41 7.98 21.56 -10.43
CA THR A 41 7.65 22.66 -9.51
C THR A 41 8.55 23.89 -9.67
N GLU A 42 9.68 23.77 -10.38
CA GLU A 42 10.60 24.87 -10.68
C GLU A 42 10.21 25.66 -11.94
N GLU A 43 9.35 25.11 -12.80
CA GLU A 43 8.89 25.73 -14.05
C GLU A 43 7.70 26.66 -13.80
N MET A 44 8.00 27.81 -13.20
CA MET A 44 6.99 28.79 -12.78
C MET A 44 6.11 29.29 -13.93
N ASP A 45 6.68 29.48 -15.13
CA ASP A 45 5.93 29.99 -16.29
C ASP A 45 4.81 29.00 -16.70
N ALA A 46 5.12 27.70 -16.76
CA ALA A 46 4.14 26.65 -17.02
C ALA A 46 3.02 26.60 -15.97
N ILE A 47 3.38 26.77 -14.69
CA ILE A 47 2.40 26.86 -13.60
C ILE A 47 1.52 28.10 -13.78
N GLU A 48 2.10 29.27 -14.06
CA GLU A 48 1.35 30.51 -14.28
C GLU A 48 0.40 30.39 -15.48
N THR A 49 0.85 29.76 -16.56
CA THR A 49 0.04 29.46 -17.75
C THR A 49 -1.14 28.56 -17.39
N LEU A 50 -0.91 27.43 -16.70
CA LEU A 50 -1.98 26.52 -16.29
C LEU A 50 -2.96 27.18 -15.31
N VAL A 51 -2.46 28.00 -14.36
CA VAL A 51 -3.30 28.77 -13.44
C VAL A 51 -4.20 29.73 -14.21
N SER A 52 -3.64 30.48 -15.17
CA SER A 52 -4.40 31.39 -16.02
C SER A 52 -5.48 30.65 -16.81
N VAL A 53 -5.14 29.52 -17.43
CA VAL A 53 -6.08 28.69 -18.21
C VAL A 53 -7.20 28.13 -17.32
N ALA A 54 -6.87 27.60 -16.15
CA ALA A 54 -7.85 27.06 -15.20
C ALA A 54 -8.88 28.10 -14.76
N VAL A 55 -8.48 29.38 -14.69
CA VAL A 55 -9.38 30.49 -14.33
C VAL A 55 -10.15 31.01 -15.55
N THR A 56 -9.46 31.24 -16.66
CA THR A 56 -9.94 32.13 -17.73
C THR A 56 -10.44 31.43 -19.00
N ASP A 57 -10.09 30.15 -19.25
CA ASP A 57 -10.49 29.48 -20.51
C ASP A 57 -12.03 29.45 -20.66
N GLU A 58 -12.53 29.36 -21.88
CA GLU A 58 -13.97 29.27 -22.15
C GLU A 58 -14.52 27.85 -22.00
N SER A 59 -13.66 26.85 -22.19
CA SER A 59 -14.02 25.43 -22.15
C SER A 59 -13.84 24.86 -20.75
N GLY A 60 -14.93 24.38 -20.15
CA GLY A 60 -14.87 23.68 -18.86
C GLY A 60 -13.96 22.45 -18.88
N ALA A 61 -13.86 21.75 -20.01
CA ALA A 61 -12.98 20.59 -20.15
C ALA A 61 -11.49 20.98 -20.18
N VAL A 62 -11.15 22.17 -20.69
CA VAL A 62 -9.78 22.68 -20.68
C VAL A 62 -9.43 23.18 -19.28
N LYS A 63 -10.37 23.87 -18.59
CA LYS A 63 -10.18 24.25 -17.19
C LYS A 63 -9.90 23.04 -16.30
N ALA A 64 -10.70 21.98 -16.45
CA ALA A 64 -10.51 20.73 -15.71
C ALA A 64 -9.11 20.15 -15.94
N ALA A 65 -8.68 20.02 -17.20
CA ALA A 65 -7.36 19.51 -17.54
C ALA A 65 -6.21 20.39 -17.02
N ALA A 66 -6.40 21.72 -16.96
CA ALA A 66 -5.42 22.62 -16.36
C ALA A 66 -5.31 22.43 -14.83
N VAL A 67 -6.44 22.20 -14.14
CA VAL A 67 -6.42 21.88 -12.70
C VAL A 67 -5.76 20.52 -12.45
N ASP A 68 -6.06 19.51 -13.25
CA ASP A 68 -5.45 18.18 -13.14
C ASP A 68 -3.93 18.25 -13.38
N GLY A 69 -3.48 18.99 -14.40
CA GLY A 69 -2.06 19.18 -14.65
C GLY A 69 -1.33 19.91 -13.51
N LEU A 70 -1.99 20.87 -12.85
CA LEU A 70 -1.43 21.52 -11.65
C LEU A 70 -1.32 20.56 -10.45
N ASP A 71 -2.30 19.64 -10.28
CA ASP A 71 -2.22 18.59 -9.23
C ASP A 71 -1.07 17.62 -9.50
N GLU A 72 -0.81 17.28 -10.77
CA GLU A 72 0.31 16.44 -11.18
C GLU A 72 1.67 17.11 -10.92
N ILE A 73 1.80 18.42 -11.20
CA ILE A 73 3.03 19.18 -10.95
C ILE A 73 3.35 19.25 -9.45
N GLY A 74 2.37 19.54 -8.59
CA GLY A 74 2.60 19.55 -7.15
C GLY A 74 1.67 20.44 -6.33
N ALA A 75 1.79 20.31 -4.99
CA ALA A 75 0.95 21.02 -4.04
C ALA A 75 1.10 22.55 -4.14
N GLU A 76 2.31 23.02 -4.41
CA GLU A 76 2.64 24.44 -4.57
C GLU A 76 1.94 25.04 -5.80
N ALA A 77 1.82 24.28 -6.89
CA ALA A 77 1.13 24.71 -8.11
C ALA A 77 -0.38 24.84 -7.88
N VAL A 78 -0.97 23.87 -7.16
CA VAL A 78 -2.38 23.94 -6.73
C VAL A 78 -2.61 25.12 -5.77
N GLU A 79 -1.68 25.39 -4.86
CA GLU A 79 -1.76 26.55 -3.97
C GLU A 79 -1.80 27.86 -4.77
N GLN A 80 -0.95 28.01 -5.78
CA GLN A 80 -0.94 29.19 -6.64
C GLN A 80 -2.30 29.40 -7.34
N LEU A 81 -2.90 28.34 -7.88
CA LEU A 81 -4.24 28.40 -8.47
C LEU A 81 -5.29 28.87 -7.46
N LEU A 82 -5.28 28.28 -6.27
CA LEU A 82 -6.24 28.62 -5.23
C LEU A 82 -6.02 30.05 -4.71
N VAL A 83 -4.78 30.55 -4.66
CA VAL A 83 -4.47 31.94 -4.33
C VAL A 83 -5.03 32.89 -5.38
N GLU A 84 -4.90 32.57 -6.66
CA GLU A 84 -5.43 33.37 -7.76
C GLU A 84 -6.97 33.45 -7.67
N ILE A 85 -7.64 32.32 -7.46
CA ILE A 85 -9.12 32.26 -7.38
C ILE A 85 -9.67 32.91 -6.10
N THR A 86 -8.94 32.83 -4.99
CA THR A 86 -9.39 33.37 -3.70
C THR A 86 -8.89 34.80 -3.42
N GLY A 87 -7.95 35.32 -4.23
CA GLY A 87 -7.47 36.71 -4.29
C GLY A 87 -6.03 36.94 -3.78
N LYS A 88 -5.11 37.44 -4.62
CA LYS A 88 -3.70 37.73 -4.26
C LYS A 88 -3.54 38.63 -3.03
N LYS A 89 -3.09 38.03 -1.92
CA LYS A 89 -2.34 38.63 -0.80
C LYS A 89 -2.01 37.52 0.20
N ILE A 90 -0.87 36.88 0.01
CA ILE A 90 -0.18 36.16 1.08
C ILE A 90 1.04 37.02 1.41
N ASP A 91 0.86 37.90 2.38
CA ASP A 91 1.99 38.27 3.24
C ASP A 91 1.74 37.50 4.55
N GLN A 92 2.39 36.34 4.71
CA GLN A 92 2.55 35.61 5.97
C GLN A 92 1.29 35.50 6.86
N GLY A 93 0.24 34.82 6.39
CA GLY A 93 -0.94 34.50 7.20
C GLY A 93 -0.77 33.22 8.01
N ALA A 94 -1.41 33.11 9.18
CA ALA A 94 -1.50 31.87 9.93
C ALA A 94 -2.37 30.83 9.19
N ASP A 95 -2.09 29.54 9.35
CA ASP A 95 -2.69 28.41 8.62
C ASP A 95 -4.23 28.48 8.51
N TRP A 96 -4.92 28.88 9.57
CA TRP A 96 -6.39 29.05 9.57
C TRP A 96 -6.92 30.07 8.54
N ALA A 97 -6.16 31.12 8.21
CA ALA A 97 -6.57 32.11 7.23
C ALA A 97 -6.46 31.57 5.79
N VAL A 98 -5.47 30.72 5.54
CA VAL A 98 -5.28 29.99 4.28
C VAL A 98 -6.39 28.93 4.15
N ALA A 99 -6.65 28.16 5.21
CA ALA A 99 -7.73 27.18 5.27
C ALA A 99 -9.09 27.82 4.93
N LYS A 100 -9.40 28.99 5.51
CA LYS A 100 -10.66 29.70 5.24
C LYS A 100 -10.84 30.09 3.77
N ARG A 101 -9.75 30.34 3.04
CA ARG A 101 -9.80 30.67 1.61
C ARG A 101 -10.07 29.42 0.78
N PHE A 102 -9.37 28.32 1.03
CA PHE A 102 -9.65 27.04 0.37
C PHE A 102 -11.07 26.54 0.68
N ALA A 103 -11.53 26.73 1.92
CA ALA A 103 -12.91 26.43 2.31
C ALA A 103 -13.95 27.18 1.47
N LYS A 104 -13.66 28.40 1.00
CA LYS A 104 -14.54 29.14 0.09
C LYS A 104 -14.57 28.50 -1.30
N ALA A 105 -13.44 27.96 -1.78
CA ALA A 105 -13.34 27.31 -3.08
C ALA A 105 -14.07 25.96 -3.15
N LEU A 106 -14.39 25.33 -2.00
CA LEU A 106 -15.29 24.17 -1.93
C LEU A 106 -16.71 24.44 -2.43
N SER A 107 -17.09 25.70 -2.66
CA SER A 107 -18.39 26.07 -3.26
C SER A 107 -18.26 26.50 -4.73
N SER A 108 -17.14 26.22 -5.38
CA SER A 108 -16.95 26.52 -6.81
C SER A 108 -17.93 25.72 -7.67
N GLU A 109 -18.40 26.33 -8.77
CA GLU A 109 -19.21 25.62 -9.78
C GLU A 109 -18.40 24.53 -10.52
N ILE A 110 -17.06 24.65 -10.53
CA ILE A 110 -16.14 23.70 -11.18
C ILE A 110 -15.76 22.59 -10.18
N PRO A 111 -16.13 21.32 -10.42
CA PRO A 111 -15.82 20.20 -9.52
C PRO A 111 -14.31 20.03 -9.25
N GLU A 112 -13.49 20.23 -10.27
CA GLU A 112 -12.03 20.10 -10.19
C GLU A 112 -11.43 21.12 -9.20
N LEU A 113 -11.97 22.35 -9.17
CA LEU A 113 -11.56 23.33 -8.16
C LEU A 113 -12.02 22.97 -6.74
N ARG A 114 -13.18 22.33 -6.60
CA ARG A 114 -13.63 21.82 -5.29
C ARG A 114 -12.75 20.68 -4.81
N MET A 115 -12.33 19.79 -5.71
CA MET A 115 -11.36 18.72 -5.42
C MET A 115 -10.00 19.28 -5.00
N ALA A 116 -9.47 20.23 -5.76
CA ALA A 116 -8.20 20.89 -5.46
C ALA A 116 -8.24 21.60 -4.10
N ALA A 117 -9.35 22.29 -3.80
CA ALA A 117 -9.57 22.92 -2.50
C ALA A 117 -9.63 21.90 -1.35
N ALA A 118 -10.30 20.76 -1.54
CA ALA A 118 -10.33 19.70 -0.55
C ALA A 118 -8.92 19.13 -0.29
N ALA A 119 -8.16 18.82 -1.34
CA ALA A 119 -6.80 18.32 -1.24
C ALA A 119 -5.87 19.32 -0.53
N ALA A 120 -5.96 20.62 -0.86
CA ALA A 120 -5.18 21.65 -0.20
C ALA A 120 -5.51 21.80 1.29
N LEU A 121 -6.79 21.65 1.66
CA LEU A 121 -7.22 21.64 3.08
C LEU A 121 -6.69 20.42 3.83
N GLY A 122 -6.67 19.25 3.20
CA GLY A 122 -6.11 18.01 3.76
C GLY A 122 -4.62 18.14 4.04
N LYS A 123 -3.84 18.54 3.02
CA LYS A 123 -2.40 18.79 3.12
C LYS A 123 -2.03 19.85 4.16
N LEU A 124 -2.84 20.91 4.27
CA LEU A 124 -2.61 21.97 5.26
C LEU A 124 -2.81 21.45 6.70
N GLY A 125 -3.70 20.49 6.92
CA GLY A 125 -3.93 19.87 8.23
C GLY A 125 -4.63 20.77 9.26
N ASP A 126 -5.07 21.98 8.88
CA ASP A 126 -5.68 22.93 9.82
C ASP A 126 -7.14 22.56 10.13
N GLU A 127 -7.44 22.35 11.41
CA GLU A 127 -8.74 21.91 11.91
C GLU A 127 -9.89 22.88 11.56
N SER A 128 -9.61 24.16 11.30
CA SER A 128 -10.65 25.13 10.92
C SER A 128 -11.33 24.80 9.59
N GLY A 129 -10.67 24.00 8.73
CA GLY A 129 -11.23 23.51 7.47
C GLY A 129 -12.27 22.39 7.62
N ILE A 130 -12.30 21.69 8.75
CA ILE A 130 -13.08 20.46 8.95
C ILE A 130 -14.57 20.67 8.70
N ASN A 131 -15.15 21.76 9.21
CA ASN A 131 -16.60 21.99 9.07
C ASN A 131 -17.01 22.27 7.61
N SER A 132 -16.15 22.92 6.85
CA SER A 132 -16.37 23.17 5.42
C SER A 132 -16.23 21.87 4.63
N LEU A 133 -15.24 21.05 4.93
CA LEU A 133 -15.09 19.71 4.36
C LEU A 133 -16.30 18.82 4.68
N LYS A 134 -16.76 18.77 5.94
CA LYS A 134 -17.98 18.02 6.31
C LYS A 134 -19.21 18.44 5.50
N SER A 135 -19.34 19.74 5.19
CA SER A 135 -20.43 20.24 4.35
C SER A 135 -20.28 19.75 2.90
N ALA A 136 -19.05 19.73 2.38
CA ALA A 136 -18.71 19.26 1.03
C ALA A 136 -18.86 17.73 0.86
N LEU A 137 -19.02 16.94 1.93
CA LEU A 137 -19.37 15.51 1.81
C LEU A 137 -20.73 15.28 1.15
N SER A 138 -21.58 16.29 0.99
CA SER A 138 -22.86 16.20 0.29
C SER A 138 -22.78 16.63 -1.18
N ASP A 139 -21.56 16.80 -1.73
CA ASP A 139 -21.37 17.19 -3.13
C ASP A 139 -22.05 16.22 -4.11
N THR A 140 -22.59 16.75 -5.20
CA THR A 140 -23.23 15.95 -6.24
C THR A 140 -22.21 15.09 -6.99
N ASP A 141 -20.97 15.58 -7.16
CA ASP A 141 -19.90 14.85 -7.84
C ASP A 141 -19.23 13.87 -6.85
N PRO A 142 -19.27 12.55 -7.10
CA PRO A 142 -18.63 11.57 -6.24
C PRO A 142 -17.11 11.74 -6.13
N ARG A 143 -16.44 12.30 -7.14
CA ARG A 143 -14.99 12.56 -7.11
C ARG A 143 -14.65 13.60 -6.06
N VAL A 144 -15.49 14.64 -5.93
CA VAL A 144 -15.37 15.65 -4.86
C VAL A 144 -15.59 14.99 -3.50
N ARG A 145 -16.67 14.20 -3.33
CA ARG A 145 -16.93 13.52 -2.05
C ARG A 145 -15.78 12.60 -1.64
N GLN A 146 -15.18 11.87 -2.58
CA GLN A 146 -14.01 11.04 -2.33
C GLN A 146 -12.83 11.88 -1.84
N ARG A 147 -12.44 12.93 -2.58
CA ARG A 147 -11.33 13.82 -2.18
C ARG A 147 -11.57 14.49 -0.83
N VAL A 148 -12.82 14.81 -0.50
CA VAL A 148 -13.20 15.35 0.82
C VAL A 148 -13.03 14.31 1.93
N CYS A 149 -13.35 13.03 1.69
CA CYS A 149 -13.08 11.97 2.66
C CYS A 149 -11.58 11.86 2.93
N MET A 150 -10.78 11.77 1.88
CA MET A 150 -9.31 11.72 1.93
C MET A 150 -8.74 12.89 2.76
N ALA A 151 -9.16 14.12 2.45
CA ALA A 151 -8.72 15.32 3.16
C ALA A 151 -9.08 15.30 4.67
N LEU A 152 -10.24 14.76 5.03
CA LEU A 152 -10.63 14.60 6.44
C LEU A 152 -9.77 13.53 7.15
N GLY A 153 -9.38 12.47 6.43
CA GLY A 153 -8.42 11.47 6.91
C GLY A 153 -7.02 12.06 7.11
N GLU A 154 -6.53 12.87 6.16
CA GLU A 154 -5.23 13.55 6.24
C GLU A 154 -5.15 14.54 7.41
N ILE A 155 -6.21 15.32 7.65
CA ILE A 155 -6.31 16.20 8.85
C ILE A 155 -6.29 15.36 10.14
N ASN A 156 -6.75 14.11 10.08
CA ASN A 156 -6.64 13.14 11.15
C ASN A 156 -7.28 13.58 12.50
N HIS A 157 -8.42 14.27 12.43
CA HIS A 157 -9.10 14.80 13.61
C HIS A 157 -10.36 13.99 13.99
N PRO A 158 -10.52 13.52 15.24
CA PRO A 158 -11.64 12.67 15.67
C PRO A 158 -13.04 13.23 15.38
N SER A 159 -13.19 14.56 15.30
CA SER A 159 -14.49 15.16 15.00
C SER A 159 -15.03 14.78 13.60
N ALA A 160 -14.17 14.34 12.68
CA ALA A 160 -14.55 13.93 11.33
C ALA A 160 -15.24 12.56 11.30
N VAL A 161 -15.02 11.73 12.31
CA VAL A 161 -15.44 10.32 12.36
C VAL A 161 -16.93 10.14 12.08
N PRO A 162 -17.88 10.85 12.73
CA PRO A 162 -19.30 10.66 12.45
C PRO A 162 -19.67 10.93 10.98
N ALA A 163 -19.08 11.95 10.37
CA ALA A 163 -19.37 12.33 8.99
C ALA A 163 -18.77 11.34 7.97
N LEU A 164 -17.61 10.77 8.28
CA LEU A 164 -17.00 9.70 7.49
C LEU A 164 -17.78 8.39 7.61
N ILE A 165 -18.31 8.06 8.81
CA ILE A 165 -19.19 6.91 9.01
C ILE A 165 -20.42 7.00 8.09
N ASP A 166 -21.03 8.18 7.95
CA ASP A 166 -22.16 8.41 7.03
C ASP A 166 -21.79 8.20 5.54
N ARG A 167 -20.50 8.19 5.17
CA ARG A 167 -20.02 7.90 3.81
C ARG A 167 -19.68 6.44 3.56
N LEU A 168 -19.64 5.60 4.60
CA LEU A 168 -19.57 4.14 4.42
C LEU A 168 -20.78 3.57 3.65
N GLY A 169 -21.90 4.29 3.65
CA GLY A 169 -23.11 3.98 2.88
C GLY A 169 -23.26 4.75 1.55
N ASP A 170 -22.22 5.44 1.07
CA ASP A 170 -22.32 6.23 -0.17
C ASP A 170 -22.68 5.35 -1.38
N PRO A 171 -23.51 5.81 -2.34
CA PRO A 171 -23.81 5.05 -3.55
C PRO A 171 -22.57 4.73 -4.40
N ASN A 172 -21.55 5.59 -4.38
CA ASN A 172 -20.32 5.38 -5.11
C ASN A 172 -19.32 4.54 -4.29
N GLY A 173 -18.82 3.45 -4.89
CA GLY A 173 -17.89 2.53 -4.22
C GLY A 173 -16.53 3.12 -3.87
N GLN A 174 -16.03 4.08 -4.66
CA GLN A 174 -14.76 4.76 -4.38
C GLN A 174 -14.88 5.69 -3.17
N VAL A 175 -16.04 6.35 -3.01
CA VAL A 175 -16.31 7.17 -1.81
C VAL A 175 -16.40 6.30 -0.56
N ARG A 176 -17.07 5.13 -0.65
CA ARG A 176 -17.11 4.17 0.48
C ARG A 176 -15.72 3.68 0.87
N HIS A 177 -14.89 3.34 -0.13
CA HIS A 177 -13.52 2.90 0.07
C HIS A 177 -12.70 3.98 0.78
N GLU A 178 -12.70 5.20 0.24
CA GLU A 178 -11.93 6.30 0.80
C GLU A 178 -12.38 6.68 2.22
N ALA A 179 -13.69 6.67 2.48
CA ALA A 179 -14.22 6.89 3.83
C ALA A 179 -13.73 5.82 4.82
N ALA A 180 -13.66 4.56 4.38
CA ALA A 180 -13.15 3.47 5.22
C ALA A 180 -11.66 3.61 5.51
N ILE A 181 -10.84 3.92 4.49
CA ILE A 181 -9.41 4.20 4.66
C ILE A 181 -9.19 5.37 5.62
N SER A 182 -9.91 6.48 5.41
CA SER A 182 -9.82 7.68 6.26
C SER A 182 -10.20 7.38 7.72
N LEU A 183 -11.23 6.55 7.95
CA LEU A 183 -11.60 6.09 9.30
C LEU A 183 -10.50 5.24 9.95
N SER A 184 -9.86 4.37 9.16
CA SER A 184 -8.76 3.53 9.64
C SER A 184 -7.55 4.37 10.06
N ALA A 185 -7.16 5.32 9.22
CA ALA A 185 -6.09 6.28 9.51
C ALA A 185 -6.36 7.10 10.79
N ILE A 186 -7.63 7.49 11.00
CA ILE A 186 -8.05 8.19 12.24
C ILE A 186 -7.97 7.29 13.47
N GLY A 187 -8.26 5.99 13.32
CA GLY A 187 -7.94 4.96 14.32
C GLY A 187 -8.65 5.07 15.67
N THR A 188 -9.64 5.95 15.83
CA THR A 188 -10.44 6.03 17.08
C THR A 188 -11.28 4.78 17.28
N ASP A 189 -11.62 4.44 18.53
CA ASP A 189 -12.49 3.30 18.85
C ASP A 189 -13.81 3.32 18.07
N GLN A 190 -14.40 4.51 17.88
CA GLN A 190 -15.62 4.67 17.10
C GLN A 190 -15.41 4.37 15.62
N ALA A 191 -14.29 4.82 15.05
CA ALA A 191 -13.94 4.57 13.65
C ALA A 191 -13.68 3.07 13.41
N LEU A 192 -12.87 2.44 14.27
CA LEU A 192 -12.59 1.01 14.19
C LEU A 192 -13.85 0.17 14.42
N ALA A 193 -14.74 0.55 15.33
CA ALA A 193 -16.01 -0.14 15.52
C ALA A 193 -16.89 -0.07 14.27
N ALA A 194 -16.92 1.07 13.56
CA ALA A 194 -17.66 1.20 12.31
C ALA A 194 -17.10 0.28 11.21
N LEU A 195 -15.77 0.22 11.07
CA LEU A 195 -15.12 -0.69 10.12
C LEU A 195 -15.37 -2.16 10.46
N LYS A 196 -15.31 -2.54 11.74
CA LYS A 196 -15.63 -3.90 12.19
C LYS A 196 -17.07 -4.28 11.84
N ASN A 197 -18.04 -3.38 12.02
CA ASN A 197 -19.43 -3.63 11.64
C ASN A 197 -19.60 -3.80 10.11
N MET A 198 -18.79 -3.15 9.28
CA MET A 198 -18.83 -3.34 7.82
C MET A 198 -18.37 -4.73 7.39
N MET A 199 -17.58 -5.43 8.22
CA MET A 199 -17.17 -6.82 7.97
C MET A 199 -18.35 -7.78 7.96
N ASP A 200 -19.49 -7.41 8.57
CA ASP A 200 -20.71 -8.22 8.62
C ASP A 200 -21.73 -7.84 7.53
N ALA A 201 -21.35 -6.99 6.57
CA ALA A 201 -22.28 -6.54 5.53
C ALA A 201 -22.66 -7.65 4.54
N ASP A 202 -23.93 -7.70 4.12
CA ASP A 202 -24.40 -8.63 3.07
C ASP A 202 -23.63 -8.47 1.76
N ASN A 203 -23.22 -7.23 1.44
CA ASN A 203 -22.52 -6.90 0.21
C ASN A 203 -21.02 -7.23 0.33
N THR A 204 -20.58 -8.21 -0.45
CA THR A 204 -19.17 -8.62 -0.56
C THR A 204 -18.20 -7.45 -0.80
N ALA A 205 -18.54 -6.50 -1.67
CA ALA A 205 -17.66 -5.37 -1.95
C ALA A 205 -17.46 -4.47 -0.72
N ILE A 206 -18.46 -4.39 0.17
CA ILE A 206 -18.37 -3.63 1.43
C ILE A 206 -17.47 -4.38 2.43
N ARG A 207 -17.66 -5.70 2.59
CA ARG A 207 -16.79 -6.51 3.45
C ARG A 207 -15.32 -6.43 3.01
N ARG A 208 -15.07 -6.50 1.69
CA ARG A 208 -13.72 -6.37 1.14
C ARG A 208 -13.08 -5.01 1.43
N ILE A 209 -13.84 -3.92 1.27
CA ILE A 209 -13.38 -2.57 1.63
C ILE A 209 -13.01 -2.51 3.11
N ALA A 210 -13.85 -3.08 3.98
CA ALA A 210 -13.60 -3.09 5.42
C ALA A 210 -12.34 -3.89 5.79
N ALA A 211 -12.14 -5.05 5.18
CA ALA A 211 -10.93 -5.86 5.36
C ALA A 211 -9.68 -5.06 4.98
N SER A 212 -9.66 -4.48 3.77
CA SER A 212 -8.56 -3.64 3.29
C SER A 212 -8.28 -2.46 4.22
N ALA A 213 -9.32 -1.73 4.63
CA ALA A 213 -9.17 -0.57 5.51
C ALA A 213 -8.59 -0.94 6.87
N LEU A 214 -9.05 -2.04 7.49
CA LEU A 214 -8.55 -2.48 8.79
C LEU A 214 -7.05 -2.80 8.78
N GLY A 215 -6.47 -3.20 7.65
CA GLY A 215 -5.02 -3.41 7.51
C GLY A 215 -4.17 -2.18 7.79
N GLU A 216 -4.73 -0.98 7.62
CA GLU A 216 -4.04 0.30 7.81
C GLU A 216 -4.11 0.83 9.25
N ALA A 217 -4.90 0.22 10.14
CA ALA A 217 -5.22 0.76 11.47
C ALA A 217 -4.03 0.76 12.46
N GLY A 218 -2.92 0.10 12.14
CA GLY A 218 -1.68 0.11 12.96
C GLY A 218 -1.83 -0.42 14.40
N THR A 219 -2.88 -1.19 14.69
CA THR A 219 -3.22 -1.73 16.01
C THR A 219 -3.46 -3.24 15.96
N ALA A 220 -3.25 -3.96 17.07
CA ALA A 220 -3.55 -5.39 17.17
C ALA A 220 -5.05 -5.69 17.24
N ASP A 221 -5.88 -4.70 17.59
CA ASP A 221 -7.33 -4.86 17.80
C ASP A 221 -8.11 -5.20 16.52
N VAL A 222 -7.46 -5.10 15.35
CA VAL A 222 -8.05 -5.45 14.05
C VAL A 222 -7.68 -6.86 13.59
N VAL A 223 -6.74 -7.53 14.26
CA VAL A 223 -6.27 -8.86 13.85
C VAL A 223 -7.38 -9.90 13.97
N GLU A 224 -8.15 -9.91 15.07
CA GLU A 224 -9.26 -10.86 15.27
C GLU A 224 -10.34 -10.71 14.19
N PRO A 225 -10.86 -9.49 13.88
CA PRO A 225 -11.76 -9.29 12.73
C PRO A 225 -11.18 -9.74 11.37
N LEU A 226 -9.92 -9.42 11.11
CA LEU A 226 -9.26 -9.82 9.86
C LEU A 226 -9.08 -11.33 9.76
N ALA A 227 -8.72 -11.99 10.86
CA ALA A 227 -8.59 -13.43 10.96
C ALA A 227 -9.92 -14.15 10.75
N ALA A 228 -11.01 -13.64 11.34
CA ALA A 228 -12.35 -14.17 11.12
C ALA A 228 -12.74 -14.12 9.63
N ALA A 229 -12.38 -13.03 8.93
CA ALA A 229 -12.65 -12.85 7.51
C ALA A 229 -11.83 -13.74 6.56
N LEU A 230 -10.85 -14.51 7.06
CA LEU A 230 -10.22 -15.58 6.29
C LEU A 230 -11.17 -16.75 6.04
N ASN A 231 -12.28 -16.83 6.78
CA ASN A 231 -13.34 -17.81 6.55
C ASN A 231 -14.51 -17.23 5.74
N ASP A 232 -14.36 -16.04 5.14
CA ASP A 232 -15.42 -15.44 4.34
C ASP A 232 -15.73 -16.33 3.12
N PRO A 233 -17.01 -16.51 2.75
CA PRO A 233 -17.38 -17.28 1.55
C PRO A 233 -16.78 -16.70 0.27
N ASP A 234 -16.52 -15.38 0.23
CA ASP A 234 -15.93 -14.72 -0.92
C ASP A 234 -14.40 -14.73 -0.87
N GLU A 235 -13.78 -15.19 -1.96
CA GLU A 235 -12.33 -15.24 -2.11
C GLU A 235 -11.67 -13.87 -2.07
N GLY A 236 -12.32 -12.85 -2.66
CA GLY A 236 -11.79 -11.50 -2.66
C GLY A 236 -11.72 -10.88 -1.26
N VAL A 237 -12.64 -11.25 -0.36
CA VAL A 237 -12.59 -10.84 1.05
C VAL A 237 -11.47 -11.58 1.78
N ARG A 238 -11.34 -12.91 1.60
CA ARG A 238 -10.26 -13.70 2.21
C ARG A 238 -8.89 -13.15 1.82
N SER A 239 -8.66 -12.93 0.53
CA SER A 239 -7.39 -12.37 0.02
C SER A 239 -7.14 -10.97 0.58
N ALA A 240 -8.14 -10.09 0.58
CA ALA A 240 -8.00 -8.75 1.15
C ALA A 240 -7.59 -8.80 2.64
N SER A 241 -8.16 -9.73 3.41
CA SER A 241 -7.77 -9.93 4.81
C SER A 241 -6.33 -10.41 4.97
N ILE A 242 -5.84 -11.32 4.11
CA ILE A 242 -4.45 -11.80 4.14
C ILE A 242 -3.47 -10.66 3.84
N TYR A 243 -3.71 -9.92 2.74
CA TYR A 243 -2.90 -8.76 2.40
C TYR A 243 -2.89 -7.74 3.53
N SER A 244 -4.05 -7.49 4.16
CA SER A 244 -4.19 -6.54 5.27
C SER A 244 -3.41 -6.97 6.51
N ILE A 245 -3.39 -8.26 6.84
CA ILE A 245 -2.61 -8.77 7.97
C ILE A 245 -1.09 -8.64 7.69
N ILE A 246 -0.66 -8.90 6.45
CA ILE A 246 0.75 -8.74 6.04
C ILE A 246 1.15 -7.26 6.02
N GLU A 247 0.26 -6.38 5.56
CA GLU A 247 0.49 -4.93 5.54
C GLU A 247 0.58 -4.37 6.97
N LEU A 248 -0.33 -4.80 7.86
CA LEU A 248 -0.29 -4.46 9.27
C LEU A 248 1.07 -4.81 9.90
N LEU A 249 1.61 -6.00 9.62
CA LEU A 249 2.95 -6.40 10.07
C LEU A 249 4.09 -5.58 9.44
N SER A 250 3.88 -5.04 8.24
CA SER A 250 4.90 -4.31 7.48
C SER A 250 5.03 -2.86 7.94
N ASN A 251 3.97 -2.28 8.50
CA ASN A 251 3.89 -0.85 8.82
C ASN A 251 3.95 -0.53 10.32
N VAL A 252 3.83 -1.53 11.21
CA VAL A 252 3.85 -1.30 12.66
C VAL A 252 5.27 -1.24 13.22
N ASP A 253 5.47 -0.37 14.21
CA ASP A 253 6.71 -0.30 14.97
C ASP A 253 7.05 -1.66 15.62
N THR A 254 8.36 -1.95 15.72
CA THR A 254 8.88 -3.21 16.28
C THR A 254 8.31 -3.55 17.66
N GLN A 255 8.00 -2.55 18.48
CA GLN A 255 7.41 -2.75 19.82
C GLN A 255 5.97 -3.30 19.74
N LYS A 256 5.17 -2.81 18.79
CA LYS A 256 3.77 -3.26 18.59
C LYS A 256 3.70 -4.57 17.80
N SER A 257 4.69 -4.79 16.91
CA SER A 257 4.79 -5.99 16.08
C SER A 257 4.69 -7.29 16.88
N HIS A 258 5.24 -7.36 18.11
CA HIS A 258 5.16 -8.57 18.92
C HIS A 258 3.71 -8.94 19.28
N SER A 259 2.92 -7.98 19.78
CA SER A 259 1.51 -8.22 20.14
C SER A 259 0.65 -8.62 18.94
N ILE A 260 0.93 -8.03 17.78
CA ILE A 260 0.25 -8.35 16.52
C ILE A 260 0.61 -9.76 16.07
N ARG A 261 1.90 -10.12 16.09
CA ARG A 261 2.39 -11.46 15.77
C ARG A 261 1.80 -12.52 16.69
N ASP A 262 1.77 -12.28 18.00
CA ASP A 262 1.20 -13.23 18.96
C ASP A 262 -0.29 -13.45 18.72
N ARG A 263 -1.02 -12.37 18.40
CA ARG A 263 -2.43 -12.46 18.04
C ARG A 263 -2.62 -13.23 16.74
N ILE A 264 -1.86 -12.92 15.69
CA ILE A 264 -1.91 -13.64 14.40
C ILE A 264 -1.71 -15.14 14.61
N VAL A 265 -0.68 -15.55 15.35
CA VAL A 265 -0.42 -16.97 15.61
C VAL A 265 -1.58 -17.62 16.37
N THR A 266 -2.18 -16.89 17.32
CA THR A 266 -3.33 -17.38 18.10
C THR A 266 -4.57 -17.58 17.24
N GLU A 267 -4.92 -16.58 16.41
CA GLU A 267 -6.15 -16.61 15.62
C GLU A 267 -6.05 -17.49 14.37
N LEU A 268 -4.83 -17.71 13.84
CA LEU A 268 -4.61 -18.37 12.54
C LEU A 268 -3.92 -19.72 12.64
N GLN A 269 -3.86 -20.30 13.83
CA GLN A 269 -3.29 -21.62 14.00
C GLN A 269 -4.09 -22.66 13.20
N GLY A 270 -3.44 -23.36 12.27
CA GLY A 270 -4.08 -24.39 11.45
C GLY A 270 -4.88 -23.82 10.27
N ALA A 271 -4.46 -22.68 9.73
CA ALA A 271 -5.00 -22.10 8.51
C ALA A 271 -5.06 -23.13 7.37
N ASP A 272 -6.15 -23.08 6.59
CA ASP A 272 -6.39 -23.98 5.47
C ASP A 272 -5.69 -23.53 4.18
N ASP A 273 -5.70 -24.37 3.15
CA ASP A 273 -5.03 -24.06 1.87
C ASP A 273 -5.53 -22.75 1.24
N ALA A 274 -6.83 -22.43 1.41
CA ALA A 274 -7.41 -21.18 0.91
C ALA A 274 -6.82 -19.94 1.58
N THR A 275 -6.36 -20.07 2.82
CA THR A 275 -5.64 -19.03 3.55
C THR A 275 -4.16 -18.98 3.19
N VAL A 276 -3.55 -20.12 2.89
CA VAL A 276 -2.11 -20.24 2.62
C VAL A 276 -1.74 -19.71 1.24
N GLN A 277 -2.56 -19.95 0.22
CA GLN A 277 -2.20 -19.64 -1.18
C GLN A 277 -1.81 -18.16 -1.40
N PRO A 278 -2.56 -17.16 -0.93
CA PRO A 278 -2.18 -15.76 -1.16
C PRO A 278 -0.88 -15.37 -0.43
N ILE A 279 -0.51 -16.08 0.64
CA ILE A 279 0.75 -15.85 1.37
C ILE A 279 1.93 -16.39 0.56
N VAL A 280 1.75 -17.55 -0.08
CA VAL A 280 2.73 -18.13 -1.01
C VAL A 280 2.95 -17.17 -2.20
N GLU A 281 1.87 -16.67 -2.81
CA GLU A 281 1.94 -15.68 -3.90
C GLU A 281 2.68 -14.40 -3.48
N ILE A 282 2.45 -13.89 -2.27
CA ILE A 282 3.18 -12.71 -1.76
C ILE A 282 4.68 -12.98 -1.60
N LEU A 283 5.07 -14.17 -1.13
CA LEU A 283 6.48 -14.51 -0.96
C LEU A 283 7.19 -14.65 -2.32
N ASP A 284 6.50 -15.18 -3.32
CA ASP A 284 7.06 -15.44 -4.65
C ASP A 284 7.07 -14.18 -5.52
N GLU A 285 5.96 -13.45 -5.59
CA GLU A 285 5.73 -12.42 -6.61
C GLU A 285 5.93 -10.97 -6.12
N SER A 286 5.85 -10.71 -4.81
CA SER A 286 5.92 -9.33 -4.31
C SER A 286 7.30 -8.70 -4.56
N SER A 287 7.33 -7.50 -5.11
CA SER A 287 8.55 -6.69 -5.21
C SER A 287 8.97 -6.05 -3.88
N GLN A 288 8.08 -6.08 -2.87
CA GLN A 288 8.33 -5.43 -1.59
C GLN A 288 9.00 -6.39 -0.59
N GLN A 289 10.26 -6.10 -0.24
CA GLN A 289 11.03 -6.92 0.69
C GLN A 289 10.33 -7.13 2.04
N ARG A 290 9.66 -6.11 2.59
CA ARG A 290 8.93 -6.24 3.87
C ARG A 290 7.78 -7.25 3.79
N GLN A 291 7.02 -7.23 2.71
CA GLN A 291 5.91 -8.16 2.50
C GLN A 291 6.43 -9.60 2.35
N ARG A 292 7.49 -9.81 1.55
CA ARG A 292 8.14 -11.13 1.42
C ARG A 292 8.66 -11.67 2.76
N ARG A 293 9.37 -10.83 3.55
CA ARG A 293 9.84 -11.20 4.90
C ARG A 293 8.69 -11.66 5.80
N ASN A 294 7.60 -10.89 5.81
CA ASN A 294 6.43 -11.18 6.63
C ASN A 294 5.70 -12.43 6.15
N ALA A 295 5.55 -12.64 4.84
CA ALA A 295 4.98 -13.85 4.27
C ALA A 295 5.81 -15.10 4.64
N ALA A 296 7.15 -15.05 4.48
CA ALA A 296 8.04 -16.14 4.87
C ALA A 296 7.92 -16.48 6.37
N TRP A 297 7.86 -15.46 7.23
CA TRP A 297 7.63 -15.65 8.67
C TRP A 297 6.27 -16.29 8.96
N PHE A 298 5.23 -15.81 8.28
CA PHE A 298 3.85 -16.23 8.51
C PHE A 298 3.64 -17.71 8.18
N LEU A 299 4.13 -18.15 7.02
CA LEU A 299 4.03 -19.54 6.57
C LEU A 299 4.57 -20.52 7.62
N GLY A 300 5.69 -20.20 8.28
CA GLY A 300 6.28 -21.06 9.32
C GLY A 300 5.48 -21.19 10.61
N ARG A 301 4.51 -20.29 10.84
CA ARG A 301 3.82 -20.16 12.12
C ARG A 301 2.35 -20.57 12.09
N VAL A 302 1.69 -20.43 10.95
CA VAL A 302 0.25 -20.69 10.84
C VAL A 302 -0.07 -22.00 10.14
N VAL A 303 0.87 -22.52 9.33
CA VAL A 303 0.66 -23.69 8.50
C VAL A 303 1.01 -24.96 9.27
N ASP A 304 -0.01 -25.75 9.65
CA ASP A 304 0.19 -27.01 10.37
C ASP A 304 0.71 -28.13 9.44
N LYS A 305 0.24 -28.16 8.18
CA LYS A 305 0.61 -29.17 7.18
C LYS A 305 0.95 -28.51 5.84
N PRO A 306 2.20 -28.09 5.62
CA PRO A 306 2.57 -27.40 4.39
C PRO A 306 2.50 -28.38 3.20
N ASN A 307 1.90 -27.93 2.11
CA ASN A 307 1.95 -28.62 0.83
C ASN A 307 3.33 -28.41 0.17
N ARG A 308 3.61 -29.15 -0.91
CA ARG A 308 4.91 -29.08 -1.60
C ARG A 308 5.19 -27.68 -2.16
N GLU A 309 4.18 -27.00 -2.68
CA GLU A 309 4.30 -25.64 -3.20
C GLU A 309 4.80 -24.67 -2.13
N THR A 310 4.18 -24.67 -0.95
CA THR A 310 4.58 -23.83 0.19
C THR A 310 6.04 -24.09 0.59
N ILE A 311 6.45 -25.36 0.62
CA ILE A 311 7.83 -25.74 0.95
C ILE A 311 8.79 -25.23 -0.11
N ASN A 312 8.47 -25.44 -1.39
CA ASN A 312 9.32 -25.02 -2.51
C ASN A 312 9.51 -23.50 -2.53
N THR A 313 8.44 -22.72 -2.35
CA THR A 313 8.54 -21.26 -2.28
C THR A 313 9.40 -20.79 -1.11
N LEU A 314 9.34 -21.47 0.05
CA LEU A 314 10.24 -21.18 1.17
C LEU A 314 11.68 -21.60 0.90
N VAL A 315 11.92 -22.73 0.22
CA VAL A 315 13.26 -23.18 -0.19
C VAL A 315 13.87 -22.20 -1.19
N ASP A 316 13.09 -21.74 -2.17
CA ASP A 316 13.50 -20.72 -3.15
C ASP A 316 13.82 -19.40 -2.44
N ALA A 317 13.04 -19.02 -1.42
CA ALA A 317 13.29 -17.84 -0.62
C ALA A 317 14.62 -17.86 0.16
N LEU A 318 15.26 -19.02 0.36
CA LEU A 318 16.63 -19.10 0.90
C LEU A 318 17.68 -18.47 -0.03
N THR A 319 17.37 -18.34 -1.31
CA THR A 319 18.23 -17.70 -2.32
C THR A 319 18.04 -16.19 -2.41
N SER A 320 17.11 -15.62 -1.63
CA SER A 320 16.81 -14.18 -1.65
C SER A 320 18.02 -13.32 -1.30
N ASP A 321 18.27 -12.27 -2.09
CA ASP A 321 19.26 -11.23 -1.79
C ASP A 321 18.96 -10.50 -0.47
N ASP A 322 17.67 -10.49 -0.06
CA ASP A 322 17.28 -9.99 1.24
C ASP A 322 17.54 -11.01 2.35
N THR A 323 18.59 -10.75 3.13
CA THR A 323 19.04 -11.63 4.22
C THR A 323 17.95 -11.92 5.25
N GLN A 324 17.03 -10.97 5.51
CA GLN A 324 15.94 -11.20 6.46
C GLN A 324 14.90 -12.18 5.91
N THR A 325 14.53 -12.08 4.62
CA THR A 325 13.63 -13.04 3.98
C THR A 325 14.22 -14.44 4.03
N ALA A 326 15.48 -14.61 3.63
CA ALA A 326 16.16 -15.91 3.70
C ALA A 326 16.21 -16.47 5.14
N GLN A 327 16.48 -15.61 6.13
CA GLN A 327 16.50 -16.02 7.53
C GLN A 327 15.11 -16.45 8.05
N PHE A 328 14.04 -15.74 7.67
CA PHE A 328 12.68 -16.15 8.02
C PHE A 328 12.31 -17.46 7.34
N ALA A 329 12.59 -17.60 6.04
CA ALA A 329 12.37 -18.85 5.32
C ALA A 329 13.09 -20.05 5.97
N ALA A 330 14.37 -19.87 6.34
CA ALA A 330 15.14 -20.90 7.03
C ALA A 330 14.57 -21.26 8.41
N THR A 331 14.00 -20.29 9.12
CA THR A 331 13.38 -20.53 10.42
C THR A 331 12.06 -21.29 10.25
N SER A 332 11.24 -20.86 9.29
CA SER A 332 9.96 -21.48 8.95
C SER A 332 10.13 -22.93 8.52
N LEU A 333 11.06 -23.22 7.60
CA LEU A 333 11.37 -24.60 7.17
C LEU A 333 11.83 -25.48 8.35
N ALA A 334 12.64 -24.93 9.26
CA ALA A 334 13.10 -25.66 10.44
C ALA A 334 11.99 -25.93 11.47
N GLU A 335 11.00 -25.04 11.57
CA GLU A 335 9.83 -25.19 12.44
C GLU A 335 8.82 -26.19 11.86
N MET A 336 8.59 -26.14 10.54
CA MET A 336 7.73 -27.10 9.83
C MET A 336 8.28 -28.53 9.90
N GLY A 337 9.56 -28.71 9.55
CA GLY A 337 10.20 -30.02 9.51
C GLY A 337 9.49 -31.05 8.61
N GLY A 338 9.69 -32.34 8.91
CA GLY A 338 9.07 -33.44 8.17
C GLY A 338 9.83 -33.89 6.92
N GLU A 339 9.38 -35.01 6.34
CA GLU A 339 10.06 -35.66 5.21
C GLU A 339 10.07 -34.80 3.94
N LEU A 340 8.97 -34.09 3.65
CA LEU A 340 8.90 -33.21 2.47
C LEU A 340 9.92 -32.07 2.55
N VAL A 341 10.07 -31.42 3.72
CA VAL A 341 11.08 -30.37 3.90
C VAL A 341 12.49 -30.96 3.81
N GLU A 342 12.71 -32.16 4.36
CA GLU A 342 13.99 -32.85 4.21
C GLU A 342 14.32 -33.12 2.74
N ASP A 343 13.36 -33.61 1.96
CA ASP A 343 13.55 -33.95 0.54
C ASP A 343 13.94 -32.72 -0.29
N GLU A 344 13.18 -31.64 -0.21
CA GLU A 344 13.44 -30.42 -1.00
C GLU A 344 14.77 -29.74 -0.59
N LEU A 345 15.11 -29.76 0.70
CA LEU A 345 16.42 -29.25 1.16
C LEU A 345 17.58 -30.14 0.69
N LEU A 346 17.38 -31.45 0.58
CA LEU A 346 18.39 -32.35 0.02
C LEU A 346 18.64 -32.07 -1.46
N GLU A 347 17.60 -31.72 -2.22
CA GLU A 347 17.77 -31.26 -3.61
C GLU A 347 18.55 -29.95 -3.67
N LEU A 348 18.17 -28.95 -2.86
CA LEU A 348 18.85 -27.65 -2.78
C LEU A 348 20.36 -27.79 -2.53
N VAL A 349 20.76 -28.57 -1.52
CA VAL A 349 22.18 -28.66 -1.11
C VAL A 349 23.05 -29.46 -2.09
N LYS A 350 22.44 -30.37 -2.87
CA LYS A 350 23.10 -31.14 -3.93
C LYS A 350 23.17 -30.37 -5.25
N GLY A 351 22.27 -29.42 -5.45
CA GLY A 351 22.20 -28.58 -6.63
C GLY A 351 23.28 -27.49 -6.70
N ASP A 352 23.10 -26.58 -7.64
CA ASP A 352 23.97 -25.44 -7.95
C ASP A 352 23.47 -24.12 -7.33
N ALA A 353 22.59 -24.21 -6.33
CA ALA A 353 22.10 -23.04 -5.60
C ALA A 353 23.26 -22.23 -4.99
N PRO A 354 23.07 -20.91 -4.77
CA PRO A 354 24.08 -20.07 -4.15
C PRO A 354 24.60 -20.67 -2.84
N ASP A 355 25.91 -20.53 -2.59
CA ASP A 355 26.56 -21.10 -1.42
C ASP A 355 25.89 -20.72 -0.09
N ASP A 356 25.30 -19.51 0.00
CA ASP A 356 24.61 -19.04 1.20
C ASP A 356 23.32 -19.82 1.45
N ALA A 357 22.53 -20.05 0.40
CA ALA A 357 21.32 -20.83 0.44
C ALA A 357 21.64 -22.30 0.76
N ARG A 358 22.65 -22.89 0.09
CA ARG A 358 23.14 -24.25 0.39
C ARG A 358 23.59 -24.37 1.84
N ALA A 359 24.35 -23.40 2.34
CA ALA A 359 24.80 -23.39 3.74
C ALA A 359 23.64 -23.28 4.74
N GLN A 360 22.59 -22.50 4.43
CA GLN A 360 21.36 -22.47 5.23
C GLN A 360 20.61 -23.80 5.17
N GLY A 361 20.48 -24.41 3.98
CA GLY A 361 19.85 -25.72 3.82
C GLY A 361 20.53 -26.79 4.66
N VAL A 362 21.87 -26.86 4.64
CA VAL A 362 22.66 -27.77 5.50
C VAL A 362 22.40 -27.51 6.99
N PHE A 363 22.28 -26.24 7.39
CA PHE A 363 21.97 -25.90 8.78
C PHE A 363 20.58 -26.40 9.21
N ILE A 364 19.58 -26.31 8.32
CA ILE A 364 18.21 -26.76 8.58
C ILE A 364 18.15 -28.29 8.60
N LEU A 365 18.80 -28.98 7.64
CA LEU A 365 18.93 -30.44 7.63
C LEU A 365 19.54 -30.95 8.94
N GLY A 366 20.55 -30.26 9.49
CA GLY A 366 21.09 -30.58 10.81
C GLY A 366 20.10 -30.46 11.98
N LYS A 367 19.00 -29.70 11.82
CA LYS A 367 17.94 -29.53 12.82
C LYS A 367 16.75 -30.46 12.62
N ILE A 368 16.47 -30.95 11.42
CA ILE A 368 15.24 -31.72 11.13
C ILE A 368 15.52 -33.11 10.55
N GLY A 369 16.66 -33.29 9.88
CA GLY A 369 16.97 -34.48 9.09
C GLY A 369 17.31 -35.72 9.89
N GLY A 370 17.29 -36.86 9.19
CA GLY A 370 17.64 -38.20 9.70
C GLY A 370 18.90 -38.78 9.05
N GLU A 371 18.95 -40.12 8.91
CA GLU A 371 20.10 -40.80 8.29
C GLU A 371 20.36 -40.37 6.84
N ARG A 372 19.30 -40.17 6.05
CA ARG A 372 19.41 -39.70 4.66
C ARG A 372 20.15 -38.36 4.57
N SER A 373 19.81 -37.45 5.48
CA SER A 373 20.51 -36.16 5.62
C SER A 373 21.95 -36.33 6.05
N ARG A 374 22.25 -37.29 6.94
CA ARG A 374 23.62 -37.51 7.45
C ARG A 374 24.59 -37.83 6.32
N ASP A 375 24.25 -38.78 5.46
CA ASP A 375 25.13 -39.20 4.35
C ASP A 375 25.46 -38.03 3.41
N VAL A 376 24.45 -37.23 3.07
CA VAL A 376 24.62 -36.08 2.18
C VAL A 376 25.43 -34.98 2.86
N VAL A 377 25.14 -34.66 4.12
CA VAL A 377 25.86 -33.64 4.88
C VAL A 377 27.31 -34.05 5.15
N GLU A 378 27.61 -35.34 5.33
CA GLU A 378 28.98 -35.83 5.46
C GLU A 378 29.81 -35.58 4.19
N ASN A 379 29.24 -35.85 3.01
CA ASN A 379 29.90 -35.54 1.73
C ASN A 379 30.18 -34.03 1.58
N LEU A 380 29.31 -33.17 2.09
CA LEU A 380 29.47 -31.72 2.04
C LEU A 380 30.57 -31.16 2.97
N THR A 381 31.23 -32.00 3.78
CA THR A 381 32.43 -31.58 4.53
C THR A 381 33.64 -31.34 3.63
N GLU A 382 33.61 -31.86 2.41
CA GLU A 382 34.63 -31.69 1.37
C GLU A 382 34.18 -30.73 0.24
N ASP A 383 33.01 -30.08 0.39
CA ASP A 383 32.46 -29.13 -0.59
C ASP A 383 33.43 -27.99 -0.92
N ASP A 384 33.42 -27.43 -2.13
CA ASP A 384 34.32 -26.33 -2.52
C ASP A 384 34.06 -25.05 -1.71
N SER A 385 32.82 -24.84 -1.27
CA SER A 385 32.42 -23.67 -0.50
C SER A 385 32.79 -23.79 0.99
N LYS A 386 33.61 -22.84 1.46
CA LYS A 386 34.06 -22.80 2.87
C LYS A 386 32.90 -22.70 3.86
N GLN A 387 31.85 -21.98 3.49
CA GLN A 387 30.68 -21.78 4.36
C GLN A 387 29.78 -23.01 4.42
N VAL A 388 29.59 -23.71 3.30
CA VAL A 388 28.88 -25.00 3.25
C VAL A 388 29.61 -26.01 4.12
N ARG A 389 30.93 -26.17 3.95
CA ARG A 389 31.76 -27.05 4.81
C ARG A 389 31.59 -26.73 6.30
N LYS A 390 31.66 -25.45 6.67
CA LYS A 390 31.50 -25.01 8.07
C LYS A 390 30.13 -25.40 8.64
N ARG A 391 29.05 -25.26 7.86
CA ARG A 391 27.71 -25.66 8.28
C ARG A 391 27.58 -27.18 8.34
N ALA A 392 28.18 -27.92 7.42
CA ALA A 392 28.18 -29.39 7.40
C ALA A 392 28.79 -29.95 8.69
N PHE A 393 29.97 -29.48 9.12
CA PHE A 393 30.57 -29.91 10.39
C PHE A 393 29.65 -29.65 11.60
N SER A 394 28.96 -28.51 11.63
CA SER A 394 28.01 -28.20 12.71
C SER A 394 26.75 -29.06 12.66
N ALA A 395 26.28 -29.42 11.47
CA ALA A 395 25.06 -30.21 11.27
C ALA A 395 25.28 -31.69 11.65
N ILE A 396 26.44 -32.27 11.30
CA ILE A 396 26.80 -33.67 11.65
C ILE A 396 26.71 -33.91 13.16
N SER A 397 27.19 -32.97 13.98
CA SER A 397 27.13 -33.08 15.44
C SER A 397 25.70 -33.19 15.97
N LYS A 398 24.76 -32.48 15.35
CA LYS A 398 23.33 -32.51 15.73
C LYS A 398 22.63 -33.76 15.22
N LEU A 399 22.98 -34.21 14.01
CA LEU A 399 22.44 -35.43 13.42
C LEU A 399 22.88 -36.68 14.19
N LYS A 400 24.10 -36.72 14.77
CA LYS A 400 24.59 -37.86 15.57
C LYS A 400 23.77 -38.18 16.83
N GLY A 401 22.94 -37.24 17.30
CA GLY A 401 22.06 -37.43 18.45
C GLY A 401 20.66 -37.93 18.12
N ARG A 402 20.38 -38.21 16.85
CA ARG A 402 19.11 -38.71 16.32
C ARG A 402 19.38 -39.96 15.49
#